data_AF-A0A5E4A0L5-F1
#
_entry.id   AF-A0A5E4A0L5-F1
#
_cell.length_a   1.000
_cell.length_b   1.000
_cell.length_c   1.000
_cell.angle_alpha   90.00
_cell.angle_beta   90.00
_cell.angle_gamma   90.00
#
_symmetry.space_group_name_H-M   'P 1'
#
loop_
_entity.id
_entity.type
_entity.pdbx_description
1 polymer ?
#
loop_
_entity_poly.entity_id
_entity_poly.type
_entity_poly.pdbx_seq_one_letter_code
_entity_poly.pdbx_strand_id
1 'polypeptide(L)'
;MAQERPSCTLEPEHLQRLLLSSQEAKKSAYCPYSRFPVGAALLTRDGRIFSGCNVENAVYPLGNCAERTAIQKAISEGHKEFKAIVISSNLQDDFISPCGACRQVMRENKPVGEQERKQDRNQSLSVTSHPTKQHPVNLHIFYP
;
A
#
# COMPACT_ATOMS: atom_id res chain seq x y z
N MET A 1 19.13 11.30 28.69
CA MET A 1 18.80 12.20 27.58
C MET A 1 18.09 11.39 26.51
N ALA A 2 16.76 11.42 26.50
CA ALA A 2 15.95 10.71 25.53
C ALA A 2 16.12 11.42 24.18
N GLN A 3 16.76 10.75 23.22
CA GLN A 3 16.87 11.25 21.85
C GLN A 3 15.47 11.26 21.23
N GLU A 4 15.03 12.44 20.79
CA GLU A 4 13.78 12.64 20.04
C GLU A 4 13.81 11.78 18.77
N ARG A 5 12.83 10.87 18.66
CA ARG A 5 12.68 10.00 17.48
C ARG A 5 12.06 10.84 16.37
N PRO A 6 12.64 10.91 15.15
CA PRO A 6 11.98 11.62 14.05
C PRO A 6 10.71 10.85 13.69
N SER A 7 9.55 11.39 14.06
CA SER A 7 8.26 10.85 13.62
C SER A 7 8.12 11.16 12.14
N CYS A 8 8.35 10.16 11.28
CA CYS A 8 8.03 10.25 9.86
C CYS A 8 6.52 10.42 9.73
N THR A 9 6.06 11.65 9.78
CA THR A 9 4.64 12.00 9.72
C THR A 9 4.28 12.14 8.24
N LEU A 10 3.24 11.41 7.81
CA LEU A 10 2.66 11.64 6.49
C LEU A 10 1.86 12.93 6.55
N GLU A 11 2.15 13.87 5.65
CA GLU A 11 1.33 15.07 5.53
C GLU A 11 -0.13 14.70 5.23
N PRO A 12 -1.12 15.38 5.86
CA PRO A 12 -2.54 15.06 5.66
C PRO A 12 -2.97 15.07 4.18
N GLU A 13 -2.40 15.98 3.38
CA GLU A 13 -2.66 16.05 1.94
C GLU A 13 -2.21 14.78 1.20
N HIS A 14 -1.02 14.26 1.52
CA HIS A 14 -0.51 13.02 0.94
C HIS A 14 -1.39 11.83 1.32
N LEU A 15 -1.85 11.77 2.57
CA LEU A 15 -2.76 10.73 3.03
C LEU A 15 -4.09 10.78 2.25
N GLN A 16 -4.68 11.97 2.08
CA GLN A 16 -5.92 12.13 1.31
C GLN A 16 -5.74 11.72 -0.15
N ARG A 17 -4.64 12.13 -0.80
CA ARG A 17 -4.32 11.73 -2.18
C ARG A 17 -4.16 10.22 -2.30
N LEU A 18 -3.50 9.57 -1.33
CA LEU A 18 -3.34 8.11 -1.27
C LEU A 18 -4.69 7.39 -1.14
N LEU A 19 -5.54 7.84 -0.23
CA LEU A 19 -6.89 7.28 -0.02
C LEU A 19 -7.74 7.34 -1.29
N LEU A 20 -7.81 8.50 -1.93
CA LEU A 20 -8.56 8.68 -3.16
C LEU A 20 -7.99 7.83 -4.29
N SER A 21 -6.66 7.80 -4.42
CA SER A 21 -5.99 7.04 -5.48
C SER A 21 -6.19 5.53 -5.32
N SER A 22 -6.16 4.99 -4.10
CA SER A 22 -6.36 3.55 -3.86
C SER A 22 -7.82 3.14 -4.09
N GLN A 23 -8.78 3.99 -3.71
CA GLN A 23 -10.20 3.77 -3.99
C GLN A 23 -10.49 3.83 -5.50
N GLU A 24 -9.88 4.75 -6.23
CA GLU A 24 -10.03 4.85 -7.69
C GLU A 24 -9.39 3.63 -8.39
N ALA A 25 -8.18 3.24 -7.99
CA ALA A 25 -7.47 2.10 -8.57
C ALA A 25 -8.29 0.80 -8.47
N LYS A 26 -9.01 0.61 -7.37
CA LYS A 26 -9.89 -0.54 -7.12
C LYS A 26 -10.93 -0.72 -8.24
N LYS A 27 -11.41 0.36 -8.87
CA LYS A 27 -12.41 0.30 -9.96
C LYS A 27 -11.87 -0.36 -11.22
N SER A 28 -10.54 -0.41 -11.38
CA SER A 28 -9.86 -1.04 -12.51
C SER A 28 -9.46 -2.50 -12.24
N ALA A 29 -9.88 -3.09 -11.12
CA ALA A 29 -9.55 -4.48 -10.77
C ALA A 29 -10.11 -5.46 -11.81
N TYR A 30 -9.25 -6.37 -12.28
CA TYR A 30 -9.68 -7.51 -13.09
C TYR A 30 -9.82 -8.71 -12.15
N CYS A 31 -11.01 -8.91 -11.61
CA CYS A 31 -11.27 -9.99 -10.64
C CYS A 31 -12.57 -10.77 -10.93
N PRO A 32 -12.72 -11.39 -12.11
CA PRO A 32 -13.95 -12.09 -12.46
C PRO A 32 -14.17 -13.37 -11.63
N TYR A 33 -13.11 -13.95 -11.04
CA TYR A 33 -13.18 -15.22 -10.32
C TYR A 33 -13.55 -14.99 -8.85
N SER A 34 -12.82 -14.14 -8.13
CA SER A 34 -13.15 -13.86 -6.72
C SER A 34 -14.27 -12.85 -6.55
N ARG A 35 -14.48 -11.97 -7.55
CA ARG A 35 -15.34 -10.77 -7.45
C ARG A 35 -14.97 -9.86 -6.28
N PHE A 36 -13.71 -9.89 -5.88
CA PHE A 36 -13.18 -9.12 -4.76
C PHE A 36 -12.17 -8.06 -5.25
N PRO A 37 -12.63 -6.84 -5.54
CA PRO A 37 -11.77 -5.80 -6.07
C PRO A 37 -10.92 -5.18 -4.96
N VAL A 38 -9.62 -5.05 -5.22
CA VAL A 38 -8.63 -4.44 -4.33
C VAL A 38 -7.87 -3.38 -5.11
N GLY A 39 -7.70 -2.21 -4.50
CA GLY A 39 -6.87 -1.13 -5.03
C GLY A 39 -5.76 -0.77 -4.06
N ALA A 40 -4.62 -0.32 -4.59
CA ALA A 40 -3.51 0.17 -3.82
C ALA A 40 -2.97 1.47 -4.41
N ALA A 41 -2.44 2.34 -3.56
CA ALA A 41 -1.72 3.54 -3.95
C ALA A 41 -0.43 3.66 -3.15
N LEU A 42 0.70 3.80 -3.84
CA LEU A 42 2.05 3.86 -3.31
C LEU A 42 2.60 5.28 -3.48
N LEU A 43 3.05 5.89 -2.39
CA LEU A 43 3.74 7.18 -2.36
C LEU A 43 5.25 6.95 -2.34
N THR A 44 5.95 7.53 -3.30
CA THR A 44 7.42 7.56 -3.37
C THR A 44 7.99 8.71 -2.54
N ARG A 45 9.30 8.71 -2.30
CA ARG A 45 9.98 9.77 -1.54
C ARG A 45 9.94 11.14 -2.22
N ASP A 46 9.92 11.18 -3.55
CA ASP A 46 9.79 12.39 -4.36
C ASP A 46 8.33 12.87 -4.50
N GLY A 47 7.36 12.23 -3.83
CA GLY A 47 5.97 12.68 -3.76
C GLY A 47 5.07 12.18 -4.91
N ARG A 48 5.59 11.31 -5.78
CA ARG A 48 4.82 10.68 -6.86
C ARG A 48 3.95 9.55 -6.31
N ILE A 49 2.76 9.38 -6.90
CA ILE A 49 1.82 8.33 -6.53
C ILE A 49 1.68 7.32 -7.66
N PHE A 50 1.83 6.05 -7.32
CA PHE A 50 1.61 4.91 -8.20
C PHE A 50 0.44 4.08 -7.71
N SER A 51 -0.59 3.98 -8.54
CA SER A 51 -1.76 3.13 -8.27
C SER A 51 -1.61 1.74 -8.88
N GLY A 52 -2.28 0.77 -8.28
CA GLY A 52 -2.39 -0.61 -8.77
C GLY A 52 -3.69 -1.27 -8.30
N CYS A 53 -4.10 -2.32 -9.02
CA CYS A 53 -5.26 -3.14 -8.70
C CYS A 53 -4.89 -4.63 -8.75
N ASN A 54 -5.72 -5.49 -8.18
CA ASN A 54 -5.57 -6.93 -8.37
C ASN A 54 -5.97 -7.33 -9.79
N VAL A 55 -5.20 -8.25 -10.38
CA VAL A 55 -5.41 -8.81 -11.71
C VAL A 55 -5.36 -10.32 -11.58
N GLU A 56 -6.51 -10.96 -11.78
CA GLU A 56 -6.65 -12.40 -11.65
C GLU A 56 -6.37 -13.13 -12.96
N ASN A 57 -6.22 -14.44 -12.85
CA ASN A 57 -6.05 -15.34 -13.98
C ASN A 57 -6.78 -16.66 -13.67
N ALA A 58 -7.21 -17.38 -14.72
CA ALA A 58 -7.81 -18.71 -14.57
C ALA A 58 -6.87 -19.69 -13.85
N VAL A 59 -5.56 -19.56 -14.05
CA VAL A 59 -4.53 -20.23 -13.25
C VAL A 59 -4.28 -19.38 -12.01
N TYR A 60 -5.00 -19.66 -10.92
CA TYR A 60 -5.05 -18.80 -9.73
C TYR A 60 -3.69 -18.36 -9.18
N PRO A 61 -2.64 -19.22 -9.13
CA PRO A 61 -1.31 -18.80 -8.69
C PRO A 61 -0.66 -17.69 -9.52
N LEU A 62 -1.11 -17.44 -10.74
CA LEU A 62 -0.59 -16.37 -11.62
C LEU A 62 -1.25 -15.01 -11.34
N GLY A 63 -2.28 -14.96 -10.48
CA GLY A 63 -2.91 -13.71 -10.08
C GLY A 63 -1.93 -12.77 -9.36
N ASN A 64 -2.07 -11.47 -9.62
CA ASN A 64 -1.27 -10.43 -9.00
C ASN A 64 -2.12 -9.56 -8.07
N CYS A 65 -1.57 -9.21 -6.91
CA CYS A 65 -2.26 -8.37 -5.92
C CYS A 65 -2.04 -6.89 -6.22
N ALA A 66 -2.95 -6.03 -5.74
CA ALA A 66 -2.90 -4.60 -5.98
C ALA A 66 -1.59 -3.94 -5.50
N GLU A 67 -1.08 -4.39 -4.35
CA GLU A 67 0.14 -3.87 -3.74
C GLU A 67 1.35 -4.17 -4.63
N ARG A 68 1.44 -5.41 -5.14
CA ARG A 68 2.51 -5.83 -6.05
C ARG A 68 2.43 -5.06 -7.37
N THR A 69 1.23 -4.89 -7.93
CA THR A 69 1.02 -4.07 -9.14
C THR A 69 1.53 -2.64 -8.94
N ALA A 70 1.16 -1.97 -7.84
CA ALA A 70 1.59 -0.59 -7.56
C ALA A 70 3.12 -0.48 -7.38
N ILE A 71 3.73 -1.40 -6.64
CA ILE A 71 5.18 -1.44 -6.41
C ILE A 71 5.94 -1.73 -7.70
N GLN A 72 5.52 -2.74 -8.47
CA GLN A 72 6.17 -3.10 -9.73
C GLN A 72 6.11 -1.97 -10.75
N LYS A 73 4.97 -1.26 -10.83
CA LYS A 73 4.83 -0.09 -11.69
C LYS A 73 5.81 1.01 -11.30
N ALA A 74 5.89 1.38 -10.01
CA ALA A 74 6.83 2.38 -9.53
C ALA A 74 8.29 2.01 -9.86
N ILE A 75 8.69 0.77 -9.59
CA ILE A 75 10.04 0.26 -9.88
C ILE A 75 10.33 0.32 -11.39
N SER A 76 9.38 -0.11 -12.22
CA SER A 76 9.55 -0.10 -13.68
C SER A 76 9.72 1.31 -14.25
N GLU A 77 9.19 2.33 -13.57
CA GLU A 77 9.34 3.74 -13.92
C GLU A 77 10.54 4.41 -13.21
N GLY A 78 11.43 3.63 -12.58
CA GLY A 78 12.66 4.11 -11.96
C GLY A 78 12.55 4.52 -10.48
N HIS A 79 11.39 4.34 -9.84
CA HIS A 79 11.16 4.73 -8.45
C HIS A 79 11.38 3.55 -7.51
N LYS A 80 12.40 3.63 -6.66
CA LYS A 80 12.79 2.54 -5.72
C LYS A 80 12.75 2.93 -4.25
N GLU A 81 12.41 4.19 -3.95
CA GLU A 81 12.31 4.68 -2.58
C GLU A 81 10.87 5.06 -2.25
N PHE A 82 10.27 4.35 -1.29
CA PHE A 82 8.86 4.49 -0.94
C PHE A 82 8.68 5.06 0.46
N LYS A 83 7.61 5.84 0.63
CA LYS A 83 7.21 6.45 1.91
C LYS A 83 6.01 5.74 2.54
N ALA A 84 4.97 5.44 1.75
CA ALA A 84 3.76 4.79 2.26
C ALA A 84 2.98 4.09 1.15
N ILE A 85 2.14 3.12 1.52
CA ILE A 85 1.15 2.50 0.64
C ILE A 85 -0.20 2.40 1.35
N VAL A 86 -1.29 2.72 0.67
CA VAL A 86 -2.68 2.50 1.13
C VAL A 86 -3.31 1.40 0.31
N ILE A 87 -4.05 0.52 0.98
CA ILE A 87 -4.78 -0.60 0.38
C ILE A 87 -6.27 -0.45 0.69
N SER A 88 -7.12 -0.56 -0.33
CA SER A 88 -8.56 -0.42 -0.24
C SER A 88 -9.27 -1.65 -0.80
N SER A 89 -10.36 -2.06 -0.16
CA SER A 89 -11.23 -3.16 -0.61
C SER A 89 -12.71 -2.79 -0.48
N ASN A 90 -13.61 -3.77 -0.67
CA ASN A 90 -15.05 -3.63 -0.42
C ASN A 90 -15.49 -4.16 0.96
N LEU A 91 -14.56 -4.59 1.82
CA LEU A 91 -14.89 -4.94 3.20
C LEU A 91 -15.49 -3.70 3.89
N GLN A 92 -16.65 -3.85 4.52
CA GLN A 92 -17.37 -2.75 5.17
C GLN A 92 -16.97 -2.64 6.65
N ASP A 93 -16.87 -3.78 7.33
CA ASP A 93 -16.66 -3.86 8.77
C ASP A 93 -15.27 -4.36 9.16
N ASP A 94 -14.37 -4.52 8.19
CA ASP A 94 -13.01 -5.04 8.44
C ASP A 94 -11.95 -4.43 7.51
N PHE A 95 -10.71 -4.42 7.98
CA PHE A 95 -9.57 -3.91 7.24
C PHE A 95 -8.95 -5.02 6.38
N ILE A 96 -8.71 -4.70 5.10
CA ILE A 96 -7.93 -5.61 4.26
C ILE A 96 -6.48 -5.66 4.75
N SER A 97 -5.98 -6.86 5.02
CA SER A 97 -4.57 -7.07 5.36
C SER A 97 -3.79 -7.54 4.14
N PRO A 98 -2.57 -7.02 3.88
CA PRO A 98 -1.75 -7.52 2.78
C PRO A 98 -1.37 -8.98 3.01
N CYS A 99 -1.40 -9.78 1.95
CA CYS A 99 -1.01 -11.19 2.01
C CYS A 99 0.51 -11.34 2.25
N GLY A 100 0.95 -12.54 2.65
CA GLY A 100 2.36 -12.80 2.97
C GLY A 100 3.33 -12.45 1.83
N ALA A 101 2.95 -12.75 0.59
CA ALA A 101 3.75 -12.41 -0.60
C ALA A 101 3.90 -10.89 -0.78
N CYS A 102 2.82 -10.12 -0.62
CA CYS A 102 2.87 -8.66 -0.68
C CYS A 102 3.75 -8.08 0.42
N ARG A 103 3.64 -8.58 1.66
CA ARG A 103 4.49 -8.15 2.78
C ARG A 103 5.98 -8.41 2.50
N GLN A 104 6.30 -9.54 1.88
CA GLN A 104 7.68 -9.84 1.51
C GLN A 104 8.20 -8.90 0.42
N VAL A 105 7.40 -8.59 -0.61
CA VAL A 105 7.77 -7.61 -1.64
C VAL A 105 7.96 -6.21 -1.06
N MET A 106 7.08 -5.78 -0.15
CA MET A 106 7.22 -4.51 0.58
C MET A 106 8.51 -4.49 1.42
N ARG A 107 8.86 -5.61 2.07
CA ARG A 107 10.08 -5.71 2.87
C ARG A 107 11.35 -5.58 2.04
N GLU A 108 11.37 -6.18 0.85
CA GLU A 108 12.54 -6.15 -0.03
C GLU A 108 12.86 -4.73 -0.52
N ASN A 109 11.82 -3.97 -0.89
CA ASN A 109 11.98 -2.65 -1.50
C ASN A 109 12.09 -1.52 -0.45
N LYS A 110 12.81 -1.79 0.64
CA LYS A 110 13.24 -0.78 1.61
C LYS A 110 14.53 -0.09 1.12
N PRO A 111 14.79 1.16 1.52
CA PRO A 111 16.02 1.85 1.14
C PRO A 111 17.28 1.05 1.52
N VAL A 112 18.21 0.95 0.56
CA VAL A 112 19.51 0.26 0.68
C VAL A 112 20.36 0.98 1.72
N GLY A 113 20.46 0.42 2.93
CA GLY A 113 21.10 1.04 4.10
C GLY A 113 20.47 0.63 5.44
N GLU A 114 19.29 -0.02 5.38
CA GLU A 114 18.48 -0.38 6.55
C GLU A 114 18.31 -1.90 6.75
N GLN A 115 18.82 -2.72 5.84
CA GLN A 115 18.57 -4.18 5.83
C GLN A 115 19.17 -4.91 7.05
N GLU A 116 20.11 -4.30 7.79
CA GLU A 116 20.73 -4.90 8.99
C GLU A 116 20.17 -4.40 10.34
N ARG A 117 19.23 -3.44 10.35
CA ARG A 117 18.58 -3.03 11.61
C ARG A 117 17.37 -3.92 11.89
N LYS A 118 17.49 -4.70 12.97
CA LYS A 118 16.51 -5.62 13.58
C LYS A 118 15.05 -5.41 13.13
N GLN A 119 14.48 -6.52 12.66
CA GLN A 119 13.06 -6.86 12.52
C GLN A 119 12.13 -6.01 13.43
N ASP A 120 11.02 -5.49 12.89
CA ASP A 120 9.85 -4.89 13.60
C ASP A 120 9.51 -3.40 13.40
N ARG A 121 9.93 -2.74 12.31
CA ARG A 121 9.45 -1.36 12.00
C ARG A 121 8.60 -1.26 10.75
N ASN A 122 7.56 -2.09 10.65
CA ASN A 122 6.47 -1.90 9.69
C ASN A 122 5.18 -1.72 10.50
N GLN A 123 4.72 -0.48 10.67
CA GLN A 123 3.47 -0.20 11.33
C GLN A 123 2.36 -0.12 10.28
N SER A 124 1.50 -1.14 10.27
CA SER A 124 0.19 -1.05 9.61
C SER A 124 -0.74 -0.27 10.53
N LEU A 125 -1.25 0.84 10.03
CA LEU A 125 -2.26 1.66 10.70
C LEU A 125 -3.58 1.49 9.95
N SER A 126 -4.60 1.11 10.70
CA SER A 126 -5.99 1.10 10.22
C SER A 126 -6.48 2.55 10.24
N VAL A 127 -6.81 3.11 9.08
CA VAL A 127 -7.29 4.49 8.95
C VAL A 127 -8.70 4.47 8.38
N THR A 128 -9.60 5.22 9.00
CA THR A 128 -10.96 5.46 8.49
C THR A 128 -11.01 6.84 7.85
N SER A 129 -11.49 6.92 6.61
CA SER A 129 -11.58 8.18 5.86
C SER A 129 -12.90 8.91 6.16
N HIS A 130 -12.96 9.71 7.24
CA HIS A 130 -14.08 10.61 7.62
C HIS A 130 -15.50 9.97 7.78
N PRO A 131 -16.46 10.60 8.49
CA PRO A 131 -17.60 9.89 9.09
C PRO A 131 -18.77 9.54 8.14
N THR A 132 -18.72 9.95 6.87
CA THR A 132 -19.88 9.91 5.97
C THR A 132 -19.65 8.92 4.83
N LYS A 133 -19.90 7.63 5.12
CA LYS A 133 -20.05 6.51 4.16
C LYS A 133 -18.82 6.16 3.30
N GLN A 134 -17.73 5.66 3.89
CA GLN A 134 -16.64 5.03 3.11
C GLN A 134 -16.03 3.80 3.81
N HIS A 135 -15.56 2.85 3.00
CA HIS A 135 -15.03 1.55 3.42
C HIS A 135 -13.67 1.66 4.13
N PRO A 136 -13.38 0.85 5.16
CA PRO A 136 -12.09 0.77 5.83
C PRO A 136 -10.92 0.53 4.85
N VAL A 137 -9.81 1.21 5.10
CA VAL A 137 -8.55 1.04 4.34
C VAL A 137 -7.38 0.71 5.26
N ASN A 138 -6.38 0.02 4.73
CA ASN A 138 -5.16 -0.30 5.46
C ASN A 138 -4.01 0.57 4.95
N LEU A 139 -3.44 1.39 5.82
CA LEU A 139 -2.28 2.21 5.54
C LEU A 139 -1.03 1.51 6.08
N HIS A 140 -0.04 1.32 5.23
CA HIS A 140 1.25 0.80 5.61
C HIS A 140 2.34 1.84 5.34
N ILE A 141 3.05 2.24 6.39
CA ILE A 141 4.14 3.23 6.30
C ILE A 141 5.46 2.50 6.19
N PHE A 142 6.29 2.88 5.22
CA PHE A 142 7.66 2.39 5.11
C PHE A 142 8.54 3.25 6.01
N TYR A 143 9.01 2.67 7.11
CA TYR A 143 9.95 3.37 7.98
C TYR A 143 11.35 3.36 7.35
N PRO A 144 12.05 4.50 7.42
CA PRO A 144 13.43 4.61 6.98
C PRO A 144 14.39 4.00 7.99
#